data_AF-A0A538RQU1-F1
#
_entry.id   AF-A0A538RQU1-F1
#
_cell.length_a   1.000
_cell.length_b   1.000
_cell.length_c   1.000
_cell.angle_alpha   90.00
_cell.angle_beta   90.00
_cell.angle_gamma   90.00
#
_symmetry.space_group_name_H-M   'P 1'
#
loop_
_entity.id
_entity.type
_entity.pdbx_description
1 polymer ?
#
loop_
_entity_poly.entity_id
_entity_poly.type
_entity_poly.pdbx_seq_one_letter_code
_entity_poly.pdbx_strand_id
1 'polypeptide(L)' 'MPAAVRIKAGKYGSAIGLLLEQGGAFQTRHQRTLIVDAAQKRALEQAGLVEARKKTLAENFANGSAPQHSRRYAYP' A
#
# COMPACT_ATOMS: atom_id res chain seq x y z
N MET A 1 2.09 14.47 3.72
CA MET A 1 2.42 13.81 2.43
C MET A 1 1.19 13.04 1.97
N PRO A 2 0.72 13.22 0.73
CA PRO A 2 -0.45 12.54 0.21
C PRO A 2 -0.19 11.04 0.04
N ALA A 3 -1.18 10.21 0.38
CA ALA A 3 -1.06 8.76 0.39
C ALA A 3 -2.07 8.12 -0.57
N ALA A 4 -1.57 7.25 -1.46
CA ALA A 4 -2.41 6.45 -2.35
C ALA A 4 -2.91 5.19 -1.63
N VAL A 5 -4.22 5.08 -1.46
CA VAL A 5 -4.91 3.93 -0.85
C VAL A 5 -5.81 3.26 -1.88
N ARG A 6 -5.74 1.93 -1.95
CA ARG A 6 -6.60 1.15 -2.84
C ARG A 6 -7.83 0.69 -2.06
N ILE A 7 -9.02 0.87 -2.62
CA ILE A 7 -10.27 0.57 -1.92
C ILE A 7 -10.79 -0.82 -2.30
N LYS A 8 -11.33 -1.55 -1.33
CA LYS A 8 -11.92 -2.88 -1.55
C LYS A 8 -13.02 -2.85 -2.61
N ALA A 9 -13.09 -3.93 -3.38
CA ALA A 9 -14.18 -4.14 -4.34
C ALA A 9 -15.54 -4.09 -3.61
N GLY A 10 -16.50 -3.34 -4.16
CA GLY A 10 -17.83 -3.16 -3.56
C GLY A 10 -17.90 -2.16 -2.41
N LYS A 11 -16.78 -1.61 -1.93
CA LYS A 11 -16.75 -0.61 -0.83
C LYS A 11 -16.31 0.79 -1.27
N TYR A 12 -16.25 1.02 -2.59
CA TYR A 12 -15.82 2.29 -3.17
C TYR A 12 -16.77 3.46 -2.81
N GLY A 13 -18.07 3.25 -2.92
CA GLY A 13 -19.06 4.27 -2.56
C GLY A 13 -19.00 4.67 -1.08
N SER A 14 -18.86 3.70 -0.18
CA SER A 14 -18.71 3.98 1.26
C SER A 14 -17.42 4.71 1.59
N ALA A 15 -16.32 4.42 0.89
CA ALA A 15 -15.06 5.14 1.06
C ALA A 15 -15.16 6.61 0.59
N ILE A 16 -15.82 6.85 -0.56
CA ILE A 16 -16.08 8.21 -1.06
C ILE A 16 -16.98 8.97 -0.07
N GLY A 17 -18.05 8.34 0.43
CA GLY A 17 -18.95 8.95 1.41
C GLY A 17 -18.22 9.40 2.67
N LEU A 18 -17.39 8.53 3.24
CA LEU A 18 -16.60 8.85 4.43
C LEU A 18 -15.61 10.00 4.18
N LEU A 19 -15.00 10.06 2.99
CA LEU A 19 -14.13 11.18 2.60
C LEU A 19 -14.89 12.49 2.41
N LEU A 20 -16.11 12.44 1.88
CA LEU A 20 -16.99 13.60 1.75
C LEU A 20 -17.42 14.13 3.13
N GLU A 21 -17.74 13.23 4.07
CA GLU A 21 -18.11 13.61 5.44
C GLU A 21 -16.94 14.21 6.23
N GLN A 22 -15.72 13.71 6.02
CA GLN A 22 -14.52 14.32 6.63
C GLN A 22 -14.16 15.67 6.03
N GLY A 23 -14.64 15.97 4.81
CA GLY A 23 -14.25 17.13 4.06
C GLY A 23 -12.79 17.07 3.59
N GLY A 24 -12.50 17.86 2.54
CA GLY A 24 -11.14 18.02 2.01
C GLY A 24 -10.97 17.50 0.58
N ALA A 25 -9.75 17.66 0.07
CA ALA A 25 -9.40 17.27 -1.28
C ALA A 25 -8.93 15.81 -1.31
N PHE A 26 -9.54 15.00 -2.18
CA PHE A 26 -9.06 13.67 -2.53
C PHE A 26 -9.01 13.54 -4.04
N GLN A 27 -8.01 12.83 -4.55
CA GLN A 27 -7.95 12.52 -5.99
C GLN A 27 -8.34 11.07 -6.22
N THR A 28 -9.18 10.84 -7.21
CA THR A 28 -9.47 9.50 -7.70
C THR A 28 -8.47 9.15 -8.80
N ARG A 29 -7.96 7.92 -8.79
CA ARG A 29 -7.10 7.38 -9.85
C ARG A 29 -7.71 6.09 -10.40
N HIS A 30 -7.14 5.59 -11.49
CA HIS A 30 -7.52 4.30 -12.07
C HIS A 30 -7.51 3.16 -11.04
N GLN A 31 -8.36 2.16 -11.30
CA GLN A 31 -8.46 0.94 -10.49
C GLN A 31 -8.89 1.16 -9.02
N ARG A 32 -9.80 2.12 -8.74
CA ARG A 32 -10.36 2.34 -7.38
C ARG A 32 -9.28 2.77 -6.36
N THR A 33 -8.30 3.53 -6.82
CA THR A 33 -7.27 4.11 -5.97
C THR A 33 -7.68 5.53 -5.61
N LEU A 34 -7.59 5.88 -4.32
CA LEU A 34 -7.85 7.21 -3.80
C LEU A 34 -6.53 7.78 -3.26
N ILE A 35 -6.22 9.01 -3.61
CA ILE A 35 -5.09 9.77 -3.06
C ILE A 35 -5.68 10.70 -2.01
N VAL A 36 -5.32 10.46 -0.76
CA VAL A 36 -5.92 11.09 0.43
C VAL A 36 -4.83 11.55 1.37
N ASP A 37 -5.16 12.44 2.30
CA ASP A 37 -4.21 12.88 3.33
C ASP A 37 -3.99 11.78 4.40
N ALA A 38 -2.97 11.93 5.25
CA ALA A 38 -2.59 10.93 6.26
C ALA A 38 -3.72 10.68 7.27
N ALA A 39 -4.48 11.71 7.63
CA ALA A 39 -5.64 11.58 8.52
C ALA A 39 -6.77 10.75 7.88
N GLN A 40 -7.11 11.05 6.63
CA GLN A 40 -8.13 10.34 5.85
C GLN A 40 -7.72 8.89 5.56
N LYS A 41 -6.45 8.64 5.28
CA LYS A 41 -5.90 7.29 5.14
C LYS A 41 -6.14 6.47 6.40
N ARG A 42 -5.84 7.03 7.59
CA ARG A 42 -6.07 6.35 8.87
C ARG A 42 -7.54 6.05 9.09
N ALA A 43 -8.44 6.98 8.78
CA ALA A 43 -9.88 6.78 8.90
C ALA A 43 -10.36 5.63 7.98
N LEU A 44 -9.92 5.60 6.72
CA LEU A 44 -10.28 4.53 5.77
C LEU A 44 -9.69 3.16 6.17
N GLU A 45 -8.48 3.12 6.74
CA GLU A 45 -7.87 1.91 7.28
C GLU A 45 -8.61 1.39 8.51
N GLN A 46 -8.97 2.26 9.46
CA GLN A 46 -9.76 1.89 10.64
C GLN A 46 -11.17 1.42 10.28
N ALA A 47 -11.79 2.03 9.27
CA ALA A 47 -13.08 1.59 8.73
C ALA A 47 -12.98 0.28 7.92
N GLY A 48 -11.76 -0.25 7.69
CA GLY A 48 -11.55 -1.49 6.94
C GLY A 48 -11.95 -1.40 5.46
N LEU A 49 -12.02 -0.19 4.91
CA LEU A 49 -12.44 0.11 3.54
C LEU A 49 -11.27 0.01 2.56
N VAL A 50 -10.05 0.19 3.04
CA VAL A 50 -8.82 0.02 2.25
C VAL A 50 -8.54 -1.47 2.07
N GLU A 51 -8.16 -1.88 0.86
CA GLU A 51 -7.38 -3.09 0.66
C GLU A 51 -6.05 -2.84 1.37
N ALA A 52 -5.96 -3.27 2.63
CA ALA A 52 -4.70 -3.25 3.38
C ALA A 52 -3.63 -3.73 2.40
N ARG A 53 -2.63 -2.87 2.13
CA ARG A 53 -1.46 -3.25 1.33
C ARG A 53 -1.07 -4.61 1.89
N LYS A 54 -1.31 -5.68 1.12
CA LYS A 54 -0.70 -6.97 1.41
C LYS A 54 0.76 -6.59 1.51
N LYS A 55 1.33 -6.68 2.71
CA LYS A 55 2.76 -6.61 2.95
C LYS A 55 3.33 -7.50 1.87
N THR A 56 3.83 -6.90 0.79
CA THR A 56 4.49 -7.68 -0.24
C THR A 56 5.61 -8.35 0.52
N LEU A 57 5.64 -9.67 0.42
CA LEU A 57 6.67 -10.57 0.90
C LEU A 57 8.01 -10.22 0.22
N ALA A 58 8.44 -8.97 0.35
CA ALA A 58 9.61 -8.35 -0.26
C ALA A 58 10.51 -7.76 0.84
N GLU A 59 9.96 -7.39 2.00
CA GLU A 59 10.75 -7.05 3.19
C GLU A 59 11.28 -8.28 3.96
N ASN A 60 10.83 -9.50 3.65
CA ASN A 60 11.34 -10.72 4.31
C ASN A 60 12.57 -11.34 3.62
N PHE A 61 12.96 -10.88 2.42
CA PHE A 61 14.13 -11.42 1.71
C PHE A 61 15.40 -10.58 1.87
N ALA A 62 15.34 -9.46 2.59
CA ALA A 62 16.50 -8.57 2.79
C ALA A 62 17.38 -8.93 4.00
N ASN A 63 17.06 -10.00 4.75
CA ASN A 63 17.86 -10.39 5.91
C ASN A 63 18.06 -11.91 5.99
N GLY A 64 18.62 -12.46 4.92
CA GLY A 64 19.10 -13.83 4.85
C GLY A 64 20.47 -13.84 4.18
N SER A 65 21.49 -13.55 4.97
CA SER A 65 22.89 -13.93 4.82
C SER A 65 23.28 -14.51 3.46
N ALA A 66 24.00 -13.73 2.66
CA ALA A 66 24.77 -14.27 1.54
C ALA A 66 25.96 -15.07 2.10
N PRO A 67 26.05 -16.41 1.95
CA PRO A 67 27.35 -17.05 2.04
C PRO A 67 28.13 -16.63 0.79
N GLN A 68 29.16 -15.82 1.00
CA GLN A 68 30.30 -15.65 0.07
C GLN A 68 30.90 -17.02 -0.21
N HIS A 69 30.33 -17.77 -1.15
CA HIS A 69 30.95 -18.97 -1.67
C HIS A 69 31.80 -18.57 -2.87
N SER A 70 33.00 -18.08 -2.55
CA SER A 70 34.10 -17.78 -3.47
C SER A 70 34.56 -19.06 -4.18
N ARG A 71 33.78 -19.57 -5.14
CA ARG A 71 34.22 -20.56 -6.12
C ARG A 71 35.01 -19.85 -7.21
N ARG A 72 36.22 -19.45 -6.85
CA ARG A 72 37.26 -19.13 -7.82
C ARG A 72 37.83 -20.46 -8.30
N TYR A 73 37.12 -21.10 -9.24
CA TYR A 73 37.69 -22.21 -9.98
C TYR A 73 38.83 -21.67 -10.84
N ALA A 74 40.02 -22.18 -10.56
CA ALA A 74 41.15 -22.16 -11.46
C ALA A 74 40.75 -22.76 -12.81
N TYR A 75 41.15 -22.12 -13.89
CA TYR A 75 41.20 -22.72 -15.22
C TYR A 75 42.67 -22.89 -15.63
N PRO A 76 42.96 -23.88 -16.48
CA PRO A 76 44.24 -24.58 -16.62
C PRO A 76 45.33 -23.80 -17.35
#